data_AF-A0A822H007-F1
#
_entry.id   AF-A0A822H007-F1
#
_cell.length_a   1.000
_cell.length_b   1.000
_cell.length_c   1.000
_cell.angle_alpha   90.00
_cell.angle_beta   90.00
_cell.angle_gamma   90.00
#
_symmetry.space_group_name_H-M   'P 1'
#
loop_
_entity.id
_entity.type
_entity.pdbx_description
1 polymer ?
#
loop_
_entity_poly.entity_id
_entity_poly.type
_entity_poly.pdbx_seq_one_letter_code
_entity_poly.pdbx_strand_id
1 'polypeptide(L)'
;IRLPNDGKYIQWTFLQLNDVYEMLPLDQGREGGLARVARVRQLLLEENPRTYTVLVGDFLSPSALSQSEINGTILNGRQMIASMDTLGIDFVIFGNHEFDLDERELISRINESKFSWISTNVYKSGTDQPFSSTIRYKILTIDKINILLIGLTINVDRSYIRIINQTSLIPFVQQFLKSISNIEYDVLVA
;
A
#
# COMPACT_ATOMS: atom_id res chain seq x y z
N ILE A 1 -20.96 1.52 -14.29
CA ILE A 1 -21.87 0.39 -14.63
C ILE A 1 -22.14 -0.33 -13.31
N ARG A 2 -23.32 -0.16 -12.70
CA ARG A 2 -23.70 -0.99 -11.54
C ARG A 2 -24.04 -2.38 -12.08
N LEU A 3 -23.25 -3.38 -11.74
CA LEU A 3 -23.63 -4.77 -12.03
C LEU A 3 -24.85 -5.12 -11.17
N PRO A 4 -25.81 -5.91 -11.68
CA PRO A 4 -26.98 -6.30 -10.90
C PRO A 4 -26.54 -7.06 -9.64
N ASN A 5 -27.00 -6.62 -8.47
CA ASN A 5 -26.84 -7.36 -7.22
C ASN A 5 -27.95 -8.42 -7.09
N ASP A 6 -28.06 -9.29 -8.09
CA ASP A 6 -29.08 -10.34 -8.18
C ASP A 6 -28.61 -11.68 -7.57
N GLY A 7 -27.50 -11.66 -6.83
CA GLY A 7 -26.91 -12.82 -6.17
C GLY A 7 -26.21 -13.81 -7.13
N LYS A 8 -26.12 -13.51 -8.43
CA LYS A 8 -25.45 -14.39 -9.40
C LYS A 8 -23.95 -14.18 -9.49
N TYR A 9 -23.45 -13.03 -9.04
CA TYR A 9 -22.04 -12.65 -9.10
C TYR A 9 -21.52 -12.32 -7.70
N ILE A 10 -20.28 -12.72 -7.44
CA ILE A 10 -19.51 -12.24 -6.28
C ILE A 10 -18.82 -10.96 -6.73
N GLN A 11 -19.16 -9.83 -6.11
CA GLN A 11 -18.57 -8.53 -6.44
C GLN A 11 -17.73 -8.00 -5.27
N TRP A 12 -16.59 -7.42 -5.60
CA TRP A 12 -15.75 -6.62 -4.71
C TRP A 12 -15.20 -5.42 -5.47
N THR A 13 -14.65 -4.47 -4.75
CA THR A 13 -14.09 -3.25 -5.33
C THR A 13 -12.73 -2.98 -4.69
N PHE A 14 -11.72 -2.73 -5.52
CA PHE A 14 -10.48 -2.12 -5.07
C PHE A 14 -10.49 -0.64 -5.46
N LEU A 15 -10.49 0.25 -4.48
CA LEU A 15 -10.19 1.67 -4.69
C LEU A 15 -8.67 1.84 -4.54
N GLN A 16 -7.98 1.97 -5.67
CA GLN A 16 -6.53 2.11 -5.70
C GLN A 16 -6.12 3.59 -5.75
N LEU A 17 -5.08 3.91 -4.98
CA LEU A 17 -4.30 5.14 -5.04
C LEU A 17 -2.82 4.77 -5.23
N ASN A 18 -2.02 5.67 -5.79
CA ASN A 18 -0.56 5.56 -5.86
C ASN A 18 0.02 6.97 -5.98
N ASP A 19 1.30 7.15 -5.63
CA ASP A 19 2.04 8.39 -5.86
C ASP A 19 1.34 9.64 -5.28
N VAL A 20 0.81 9.51 -4.07
CA VAL A 20 0.07 10.59 -3.43
C VAL A 20 1.02 11.44 -2.61
N TYR A 21 1.65 12.42 -3.26
CA TYR A 21 2.55 13.34 -2.59
C TYR A 21 1.82 14.48 -1.87
N GLU A 22 0.67 14.94 -2.39
CA GLU A 22 -0.04 16.10 -1.85
C GLU A 22 -1.40 15.72 -1.26
N MET A 23 -1.67 16.18 -0.03
CA MET A 23 -2.96 15.96 0.64
C MET A 23 -4.03 16.94 0.15
N LEU A 24 -3.61 18.16 -0.14
CA LEU A 24 -4.50 19.26 -0.49
C LEU A 24 -4.84 19.24 -1.98
N PRO A 25 -6.03 19.74 -2.35
CA PRO A 25 -6.37 19.99 -3.73
C PRO A 25 -5.36 20.89 -4.44
N LEU A 26 -5.14 20.63 -5.73
CA LEU A 26 -4.39 21.49 -6.63
C LEU A 26 -5.34 22.38 -7.45
N ASP A 27 -4.77 23.25 -8.27
CA ASP A 27 -5.49 24.10 -9.21
C ASP A 27 -6.67 24.86 -8.56
N GLN A 28 -6.35 25.60 -7.49
CA GLN A 28 -7.32 26.39 -6.70
C GLN A 28 -8.50 25.57 -6.16
N GLY A 29 -8.30 24.28 -5.92
CA GLY A 29 -9.35 23.40 -5.41
C GLY A 29 -10.00 22.52 -6.45
N ARG A 30 -9.66 22.63 -7.74
CA ARG A 30 -10.36 21.91 -8.81
C ARG A 30 -9.88 20.48 -9.01
N GLU A 31 -8.63 20.17 -8.64
CA GLU A 31 -8.02 18.87 -8.93
C GLU A 31 -7.49 18.14 -7.67
N GLY A 32 -7.55 16.81 -7.66
CA GLY A 32 -6.96 15.98 -6.59
C GLY A 32 -7.65 16.10 -5.21
N GLY A 33 -6.87 16.02 -4.13
CA GLY A 33 -7.33 16.26 -2.75
C GLY A 33 -7.97 15.07 -2.05
N LEU A 34 -7.42 14.69 -0.89
CA LEU A 34 -7.84 13.50 -0.14
C LEU A 34 -9.28 13.57 0.37
N ALA A 35 -9.83 14.77 0.60
CA ALA A 35 -11.23 14.93 0.98
C ALA A 35 -12.20 14.43 -0.10
N ARG A 36 -11.87 14.62 -1.38
CA ARG A 36 -12.67 14.07 -2.49
C ARG A 36 -12.51 12.57 -2.60
N VAL A 37 -11.29 12.06 -2.40
CA VAL A 37 -11.04 10.62 -2.35
C VAL A 37 -11.86 9.97 -1.23
N ALA A 38 -11.91 10.58 -0.04
CA ALA A 38 -12.74 10.11 1.06
C ALA A 38 -14.23 10.05 0.68
N ARG A 39 -14.74 11.06 -0.06
CA ARG A 39 -16.12 11.04 -0.55
C ARG A 39 -16.35 9.93 -1.59
N VAL A 40 -15.42 9.71 -2.51
CA VAL A 40 -15.48 8.61 -3.48
C VAL A 40 -15.50 7.27 -2.76
N ARG A 41 -14.61 7.06 -1.78
CA ARG A 41 -14.58 5.86 -0.95
C ARG A 41 -15.91 5.63 -0.24
N GLN A 42 -16.49 6.67 0.36
CA GLN A 42 -17.79 6.58 1.02
C GLN A 42 -18.88 6.11 0.05
N LEU A 43 -18.95 6.72 -1.14
CA LEU A 43 -19.93 6.34 -2.17
C LEU A 43 -19.72 4.89 -2.63
N LEU A 44 -18.47 4.45 -2.83
CA LEU A 44 -18.16 3.07 -3.21
C LEU A 44 -18.56 2.07 -2.12
N LEU A 45 -18.36 2.41 -0.84
CA LEU A 45 -18.79 1.58 0.29
C LEU A 45 -20.33 1.50 0.40
N GLU A 46 -21.04 2.60 0.10
CA GLU A 46 -22.51 2.61 0.02
C GLU A 46 -23.01 1.70 -1.12
N GLU A 47 -22.27 1.61 -2.23
CA GLU A 47 -22.60 0.74 -3.35
C GLU A 47 -22.22 -0.73 -3.11
N ASN A 48 -21.07 -0.97 -2.51
CA ASN A 48 -20.55 -2.30 -2.23
C ASN A 48 -19.73 -2.29 -0.93
N PRO A 49 -20.21 -2.92 0.16
CA PRO A 49 -19.45 -2.99 1.41
C PRO A 49 -18.16 -3.81 1.29
N ARG A 50 -17.98 -4.58 0.22
CA ARG A 50 -16.72 -5.30 -0.11
C ARG A 50 -15.77 -4.40 -0.90
N THR A 51 -15.63 -3.15 -0.47
CA THR A 51 -14.70 -2.18 -1.03
C THR A 51 -13.47 -2.10 -0.15
N TYR A 52 -12.30 -2.31 -0.75
CA TYR A 52 -11.00 -2.25 -0.11
C TYR A 52 -10.19 -1.13 -0.72
N THR A 53 -9.59 -0.29 0.12
CA THR A 53 -8.79 0.85 -0.31
C THR A 53 -7.31 0.48 -0.23
N VAL A 54 -6.61 0.57 -1.34
CA VAL A 54 -5.22 0.15 -1.48
C VAL A 54 -4.38 1.35 -1.92
N LEU A 55 -3.26 1.60 -1.25
CA LEU A 55 -2.30 2.63 -1.65
C LEU A 55 -0.97 1.97 -2.08
N VAL A 56 -0.64 2.10 -3.35
CA VAL A 56 0.49 1.45 -4.01
C VAL A 56 1.69 2.38 -4.00
N GLY A 57 2.22 2.63 -2.79
CA GLY A 57 3.49 3.32 -2.59
C GLY A 57 3.52 4.82 -2.86
N ASP A 58 4.69 5.38 -2.60
CA ASP A 58 5.12 6.75 -2.87
C ASP A 58 4.17 7.81 -2.31
N PHE A 59 4.14 7.89 -0.99
CA PHE A 59 3.29 8.84 -0.27
C PHE A 59 3.93 9.44 0.98
N LEU A 60 5.03 8.88 1.50
CA LEU A 60 5.73 9.47 2.66
C LEU A 60 6.69 10.61 2.27
N SER A 61 7.22 10.57 1.06
CA SER A 61 8.24 11.47 0.50
C SER A 61 8.00 11.64 -1.00
N PRO A 62 8.41 12.75 -1.66
CA PRO A 62 9.12 13.90 -1.11
C PRO A 62 8.24 15.17 -0.98
N SER A 63 7.02 15.06 -0.45
CA SER A 63 6.15 16.23 -0.36
C SER A 63 6.73 17.38 0.47
N ALA A 64 6.38 18.62 0.09
CA ALA A 64 6.91 19.80 0.80
C ALA A 64 6.53 19.77 2.29
N LEU A 65 5.33 19.27 2.58
CA LEU A 65 4.88 19.12 3.96
C LEU A 65 5.60 17.98 4.69
N SER A 66 5.97 16.88 4.02
CA SER A 66 6.73 15.82 4.71
C SER A 66 8.12 16.28 5.14
N GLN A 67 8.72 17.22 4.39
CA GLN A 67 10.00 17.84 4.72
C GLN A 67 9.91 19.00 5.73
N SER A 68 8.70 19.41 6.12
CA SER A 68 8.52 20.54 7.04
C SER A 68 8.84 20.15 8.49
N GLU A 69 9.50 21.05 9.20
CA GLU A 69 9.81 20.90 10.63
C GLU A 69 8.69 21.48 11.49
N ILE A 70 8.18 20.69 12.43
CA ILE A 70 7.21 21.11 13.43
C ILE A 70 7.75 20.77 14.81
N ASN A 71 7.88 21.78 15.68
CA ASN A 71 8.41 21.65 17.05
C ASN A 71 9.80 20.97 17.12
N GLY A 72 10.71 21.29 16.19
CA GLY A 72 12.06 20.72 16.19
C GLY A 72 12.18 19.34 15.54
N THR A 73 11.13 18.83 14.87
CA THR A 73 11.14 17.51 14.23
C THR A 73 10.54 17.58 12.82
N ILE A 74 11.25 17.03 11.85
CA ILE A 74 10.76 16.87 10.47
C ILE A 74 9.60 15.87 10.47
N LEU A 75 8.52 16.19 9.73
CA LEU A 75 7.32 15.36 9.73
C LEU A 75 7.55 13.96 9.14
N ASN A 76 8.41 13.81 8.13
CA ASN A 76 8.77 12.52 7.51
C ASN A 76 7.55 11.64 7.21
N GLY A 77 6.51 12.25 6.63
CA GLY A 77 5.28 11.55 6.24
C GLY A 77 4.31 11.23 7.38
N ARG A 78 4.56 11.66 8.63
CA ARG A 78 3.64 11.44 9.76
C ARG A 78 2.22 11.98 9.49
N GLN A 79 2.14 13.14 8.86
CA GLN A 79 0.87 13.75 8.44
C GLN A 79 0.15 12.92 7.37
N MET A 80 0.91 12.24 6.51
CA MET A 80 0.38 11.34 5.49
C MET A 80 -0.16 10.07 6.13
N ILE A 81 0.56 9.47 7.08
CA ILE A 81 0.05 8.34 7.89
C ILE A 81 -1.30 8.70 8.52
N ALA A 82 -1.37 9.83 9.24
CA ALA A 82 -2.61 10.27 9.89
C ALA A 82 -3.77 10.48 8.89
N SER A 83 -3.46 11.02 7.71
CA SER A 83 -4.46 11.26 6.66
C SER A 83 -4.95 9.96 6.03
N MET A 84 -4.06 9.01 5.75
CA MET A 84 -4.38 7.70 5.17
C MET A 84 -5.16 6.82 6.16
N ASP A 85 -4.78 6.85 7.43
CA ASP A 85 -5.55 6.23 8.52
C ASP A 85 -6.98 6.78 8.58
N THR A 86 -7.14 8.10 8.45
CA THR A 86 -8.45 8.76 8.47
C THR A 86 -9.27 8.45 7.22
N LEU A 87 -8.62 8.39 6.06
CA LEU A 87 -9.24 8.01 4.79
C LEU A 87 -9.77 6.56 4.85
N GLY A 88 -9.12 5.69 5.62
CA GLY A 88 -9.46 4.29 5.76
C GLY A 88 -8.81 3.41 4.69
N ILE A 89 -7.49 3.56 4.53
CA ILE A 89 -6.66 2.60 3.78
C ILE A 89 -6.68 1.24 4.48
N ASP A 90 -6.78 0.17 3.70
CA ASP A 90 -6.71 -1.22 4.19
C ASP A 90 -5.30 -1.79 4.02
N PHE A 91 -4.71 -1.58 2.83
CA PHE A 91 -3.42 -2.15 2.45
C PHE A 91 -2.51 -1.10 1.80
N VAL A 92 -1.22 -1.17 2.12
CA VAL A 92 -0.18 -0.36 1.49
C VAL A 92 0.95 -1.24 0.99
N ILE A 93 1.55 -0.85 -0.14
CA ILE A 93 2.78 -1.42 -0.69
C ILE A 93 3.87 -0.34 -0.63
N PHE A 94 5.14 -0.71 -0.46
CA PHE A 94 6.22 0.26 -0.61
C PHE A 94 6.38 0.67 -2.08
N GLY A 95 6.45 1.96 -2.31
CA GLY A 95 7.12 2.55 -3.46
C GLY A 95 8.60 2.78 -3.16
N ASN A 96 9.32 3.36 -4.11
CA ASN A 96 10.75 3.61 -3.94
C ASN A 96 11.03 4.80 -3.02
N HIS A 97 10.15 5.80 -2.98
CA HIS A 97 10.36 7.02 -2.19
C HIS A 97 10.08 6.83 -0.69
N GLU A 98 9.41 5.76 -0.28
CA GLU A 98 9.36 5.40 1.15
C GLU A 98 10.76 5.22 1.74
N PHE A 99 11.73 4.75 0.95
CA PHE A 99 13.10 4.50 1.36
C PHE A 99 13.99 5.75 1.30
N ASP A 100 13.45 6.92 0.98
CA ASP A 100 14.16 8.20 1.17
C ASP A 100 14.28 8.59 2.64
N LEU A 101 13.40 8.04 3.47
CA LEU A 101 13.51 8.16 4.92
C LEU A 101 14.63 7.26 5.44
N ASP A 102 15.24 7.69 6.54
CA ASP A 102 16.13 6.82 7.32
C ASP A 102 15.36 5.64 7.90
N GLU A 103 16.06 4.51 8.10
CA GLU A 103 15.48 3.24 8.58
C GLU A 103 14.57 3.44 9.81
N ARG A 104 15.02 4.22 10.80
CA ARG A 104 14.26 4.45 12.03
C ARG A 104 12.96 5.20 11.79
N GLU A 105 12.99 6.21 10.92
CA GLU A 105 11.81 7.02 10.61
C GLU A 105 10.79 6.22 9.82
N LEU A 106 11.24 5.46 8.82
CA LEU A 106 10.36 4.58 8.06
C LEU A 106 9.72 3.51 8.95
N ILE A 107 10.49 2.87 9.85
CA ILE A 107 9.95 1.93 10.83
C ILE A 107 8.92 2.60 11.74
N SER A 108 9.16 3.85 12.17
CA SER A 108 8.18 4.61 12.96
C SER A 108 6.87 4.83 12.18
N ARG A 109 6.95 5.23 10.91
CA ARG A 109 5.76 5.42 10.06
C ARG A 109 4.98 4.12 9.86
N ILE A 110 5.68 3.00 9.65
CA ILE A 110 5.04 1.68 9.58
C ILE A 110 4.31 1.36 10.89
N ASN A 111 4.95 1.59 12.04
CA ASN A 111 4.37 1.29 13.35
C ASN A 111 3.21 2.23 13.75
N GLU A 112 3.18 3.46 13.23
CA GLU A 112 2.09 4.41 13.41
C GLU A 112 0.86 4.09 12.54
N SER A 113 1.04 3.31 11.47
CA SER A 113 -0.01 2.98 10.51
C SER A 113 -1.08 2.05 11.10
N LYS A 114 -2.36 2.31 10.84
CA LYS A 114 -3.44 1.35 11.14
C LYS A 114 -3.68 0.35 10.03
N PHE A 115 -3.22 0.66 8.82
CA PHE A 115 -3.30 -0.21 7.65
C PHE A 115 -2.16 -1.23 7.60
N SER A 116 -2.35 -2.30 6.83
CA SER A 116 -1.35 -3.37 6.69
C SER A 116 -0.38 -3.08 5.55
N TRP A 117 0.91 -3.14 5.83
CA TRP A 117 1.96 -3.04 4.82
C TRP A 117 2.26 -4.42 4.21
N ILE A 118 2.01 -4.59 2.91
CA ILE A 118 2.31 -5.80 2.15
C ILE A 118 3.59 -5.59 1.35
N SER A 119 4.60 -6.41 1.61
CA SER A 119 5.87 -6.38 0.86
C SER A 119 6.43 -7.78 0.69
N THR A 120 6.47 -8.23 -0.55
CA THR A 120 6.86 -9.59 -0.91
C THR A 120 8.36 -9.69 -1.18
N ASN A 121 8.96 -8.64 -1.77
CA ASN A 121 10.32 -8.66 -2.31
C ASN A 121 11.32 -7.72 -1.61
N VAL A 122 10.93 -7.05 -0.52
CA VAL A 122 11.82 -6.20 0.29
C VAL A 122 12.21 -6.92 1.59
N TYR A 123 13.52 -7.01 1.81
CA TYR A 123 14.11 -7.68 2.96
C TYR A 123 14.97 -6.73 3.76
N LYS A 124 15.13 -6.99 5.06
CA LYS A 124 16.17 -6.33 5.85
C LYS A 124 17.55 -6.72 5.33
N SER A 125 18.42 -5.74 5.12
CA SER A 125 19.78 -5.96 4.61
C SER A 125 20.54 -6.99 5.45
N GLY A 126 21.31 -7.86 4.77
CA GLY A 126 22.03 -8.96 5.39
C GLY A 126 21.19 -10.14 5.88
N THR A 127 19.87 -10.15 5.62
CA THR A 127 18.96 -11.23 6.04
C THR A 127 17.95 -11.62 4.96
N ASP A 128 17.22 -12.72 5.17
CA ASP A 128 16.03 -13.11 4.40
C ASP A 128 14.72 -12.79 5.15
N GLN A 129 14.78 -11.96 6.19
CA GLN A 129 13.59 -11.53 6.91
C GLN A 129 12.91 -10.37 6.18
N PRO A 130 11.57 -10.31 6.15
CA PRO A 130 10.84 -9.13 5.67
C PRO A 130 11.32 -7.85 6.36
N PHE A 131 11.27 -6.73 5.66
CA PHE A 131 11.60 -5.45 6.27
C PHE A 131 10.52 -5.03 7.28
N SER A 132 10.92 -4.75 8.53
CA SER A 132 10.03 -4.33 9.62
C SER A 132 8.86 -5.31 9.85
N SER A 133 7.69 -4.80 10.25
CA SER A 133 6.44 -5.53 10.51
C SER A 133 5.61 -5.80 9.24
N THR A 134 6.21 -5.73 8.05
CA THR A 134 5.49 -6.01 6.80
C THR A 134 5.11 -7.48 6.64
N ILE A 135 3.95 -7.72 6.05
CA ILE A 135 3.51 -9.08 5.69
C ILE A 135 3.91 -9.39 4.25
N ARG A 136 4.34 -10.63 3.98
CA ARG A 136 4.79 -11.02 2.64
C ARG A 136 3.66 -11.13 1.61
N TYR A 137 2.46 -11.42 2.08
CA TYR A 137 1.24 -11.53 1.27
C TYR A 137 0.01 -11.45 2.19
N LYS A 138 -1.16 -11.24 1.60
CA LYS A 138 -2.46 -11.28 2.29
C LYS A 138 -3.42 -12.17 1.49
N ILE A 139 -4.08 -13.11 2.15
CA ILE A 139 -5.29 -13.74 1.60
C ILE A 139 -6.49 -12.93 2.07
N LEU A 140 -7.27 -12.43 1.11
CA LEU A 140 -8.53 -11.76 1.32
C LEU A 140 -9.65 -12.67 0.82
N THR A 141 -10.42 -13.24 1.75
CA THR A 141 -11.54 -14.13 1.42
C THR A 141 -12.83 -13.33 1.31
N ILE A 142 -13.47 -13.40 0.14
CA ILE A 142 -14.77 -12.78 -0.13
C ILE A 142 -15.75 -13.88 -0.55
N ASP A 143 -16.70 -14.17 0.32
CA ASP A 143 -17.52 -15.39 0.26
C ASP A 143 -16.66 -16.65 0.16
N LYS A 144 -16.59 -17.23 -1.04
CA LYS A 144 -15.85 -18.45 -1.36
C LYS A 144 -14.63 -18.21 -2.23
N ILE A 145 -14.34 -16.94 -2.56
CA ILE A 145 -13.21 -16.56 -3.40
C ILE A 145 -12.07 -16.10 -2.51
N ASN A 146 -10.92 -16.75 -2.65
CA ASN A 146 -9.68 -16.39 -1.98
C ASN A 146 -8.84 -15.53 -2.93
N ILE A 147 -8.60 -14.28 -2.55
CA ILE A 147 -7.78 -13.34 -3.31
C ILE A 147 -6.42 -13.24 -2.63
N LEU A 148 -5.35 -13.68 -3.32
CA LEU A 148 -3.97 -13.51 -2.89
C LEU A 148 -3.47 -12.13 -3.32
N LEU A 149 -3.13 -11.29 -2.36
CA LEU A 149 -2.48 -10.00 -2.56
C LEU A 149 -0.99 -10.12 -2.27
N ILE A 150 -0.16 -9.68 -3.20
CA ILE A 150 1.29 -9.52 -3.03
C ILE A 150 1.66 -8.05 -3.27
N GLY A 151 2.83 -7.64 -2.79
CA GLY A 151 3.31 -6.26 -2.93
C GLY A 151 4.74 -6.26 -3.45
N LEU A 152 4.97 -5.61 -4.59
CA LEU A 152 6.27 -5.61 -5.26
C LEU A 152 6.80 -4.19 -5.37
N THR A 153 8.05 -4.00 -4.96
CA THR A 153 8.73 -2.70 -5.03
C THR A 153 9.88 -2.78 -6.01
N ILE A 154 10.06 -1.72 -6.80
CA ILE A 154 11.22 -1.61 -7.68
C ILE A 154 12.52 -1.45 -6.88
N ASN A 155 13.65 -1.72 -7.51
CA ASN A 155 14.94 -1.72 -6.83
C ASN A 155 15.34 -0.30 -6.38
N VAL A 156 15.76 -0.17 -5.11
CA VAL A 156 16.30 1.05 -4.52
C VAL A 156 17.60 0.70 -3.80
N ASP A 157 18.59 1.61 -3.87
CA ASP A 157 19.86 1.44 -3.18
C ASP A 157 19.84 2.14 -1.81
N ARG A 158 19.73 1.34 -0.75
CA ARG A 158 19.84 1.76 0.65
C ARG A 158 20.51 0.68 1.48
N SER A 159 21.38 1.09 2.40
CA SER A 159 22.20 0.17 3.21
C SER A 159 21.39 -0.79 4.11
N TYR A 160 20.16 -0.42 4.47
CA TYR A 160 19.33 -1.12 5.45
C TYR A 160 18.32 -2.09 4.82
N ILE A 161 18.16 -2.09 3.50
CA ILE A 161 17.29 -3.02 2.77
C ILE A 161 18.03 -3.77 1.66
N ARG A 162 17.43 -4.88 1.25
CA ARG A 162 17.74 -5.57 0.00
C ARG A 162 16.43 -5.82 -0.74
N ILE A 163 16.34 -5.39 -1.99
CA ILE A 163 15.18 -5.61 -2.85
C ILE A 163 15.55 -6.61 -3.94
N ILE A 164 14.67 -7.57 -4.22
CA ILE A 164 14.84 -8.41 -5.40
C ILE A 164 14.61 -7.55 -6.63
N ASN A 165 15.67 -7.37 -7.42
CA ASN A 165 15.66 -6.43 -8.53
C ASN A 165 14.65 -6.78 -9.63
N GLN A 166 14.33 -5.77 -10.44
CA GLN A 166 13.35 -5.88 -11.53
C GLN A 166 13.70 -6.94 -12.58
N THR A 167 14.99 -7.16 -12.87
CA THR A 167 15.43 -8.17 -13.85
C THR A 167 15.15 -9.59 -13.39
N SER A 168 15.04 -9.81 -12.08
CA SER A 168 14.73 -11.11 -11.48
C SER A 168 13.31 -11.19 -10.91
N LEU A 169 12.48 -10.15 -11.08
CA LEU A 169 11.18 -10.05 -10.43
C LEU A 169 10.21 -11.15 -10.87
N ILE A 170 10.13 -11.44 -12.18
CA ILE A 170 9.26 -12.51 -12.68
C ILE A 170 9.71 -13.90 -12.16
N PRO A 171 10.99 -14.31 -12.31
CA PRO A 171 11.49 -15.55 -11.70
C PRO A 171 11.25 -15.62 -10.19
N PHE A 172 11.44 -14.49 -9.49
CA PHE A 172 11.20 -14.39 -8.07
C PHE A 172 9.74 -14.61 -7.72
N VAL A 173 8.79 -13.96 -8.39
CA VAL A 173 7.35 -14.15 -8.14
C VAL A 173 6.95 -15.61 -8.40
N GLN A 174 7.44 -16.22 -9.48
CA GLN A 174 7.18 -17.64 -9.76
C GLN A 174 7.73 -18.54 -8.64
N GLN A 175 8.93 -18.27 -8.13
CA GLN A 175 9.51 -19.01 -7.02
C GLN A 175 8.76 -18.76 -5.71
N PHE A 176 8.34 -17.53 -5.46
CA PHE A 176 7.57 -17.15 -4.29
C PHE A 176 6.23 -17.88 -4.26
N LEU A 177 5.47 -17.88 -5.36
CA LEU A 177 4.20 -18.61 -5.47
C LEU A 177 4.39 -20.12 -5.24
N LYS A 178 5.48 -20.71 -5.73
CA LYS A 178 5.86 -22.10 -5.41
C LYS A 178 6.14 -22.30 -3.92
N SER A 179 6.78 -21.34 -3.25
CA SER A 179 7.09 -21.41 -1.83
C SER A 179 5.86 -21.35 -0.92
N ILE A 180 4.74 -20.82 -1.43
CA ILE A 180 3.44 -20.77 -0.73
C ILE A 180 2.40 -21.69 -1.40
N SER A 181 2.84 -22.75 -2.07
CA SER A 181 1.98 -23.67 -2.83
C SER A 181 0.94 -24.42 -2.00
N ASN A 182 1.08 -24.41 -0.67
CA ASN A 182 0.08 -24.93 0.27
C ASN A 182 -1.07 -23.96 0.54
N ILE A 183 -1.03 -22.73 -0.01
CA ILE A 183 -2.08 -21.73 0.13
C ILE A 183 -2.95 -21.77 -1.12
N GLU A 184 -4.24 -22.05 -0.93
CA GLU A 184 -5.22 -22.05 -2.02
C GLU A 184 -5.75 -20.63 -2.26
N TYR A 185 -5.71 -20.20 -3.53
CA TYR A 185 -6.28 -18.92 -3.96
C TYR A 185 -6.86 -19.05 -5.37
N ASP A 186 -7.88 -18.24 -5.65
CA ASP A 186 -8.57 -18.19 -6.95
C ASP A 186 -8.06 -17.04 -7.82
N VAL A 187 -7.67 -15.93 -7.19
CA VAL A 187 -7.24 -14.70 -7.85
C VAL A 187 -5.93 -14.23 -7.24
N LEU A 188 -4.96 -13.89 -8.07
CA LEU A 188 -3.72 -13.20 -7.67
C LEU A 188 -3.82 -11.72 -8.08
N VAL A 189 -3.57 -10.82 -7.13
CA VAL A 189 -3.39 -9.39 -7.35
C VAL A 189 -1.99 -9.02 -6.87
N ALA A 190 -1.24 -8.30 -7.69
CA ALA A 190 0.15 -7.94 -7.47
C ALA A 190 0.37 -6.45 -7.74
#